data_AF-A0A7Y9EPU0-F1
#
_entry.id   AF-A0A7Y9EPU0-F1
#
_cell.length_a   1.000
_cell.length_b   1.000
_cell.length_c   1.000
_cell.angle_alpha   90.00
_cell.angle_beta   90.00
_cell.angle_gamma   90.00
#
_symmetry.space_group_name_H-M   'P 1'
#
loop_
_entity.id
_entity.type
_entity.pdbx_description
1 polymer ?
#
loop_
_entity_poly.entity_id
_entity_poly.type
_entity_poly.pdbx_seq_one_letter_code
_entity_poly.pdbx_strand_id
1 'polypeptide(L)'
;MSGAGPRQRREPAGKTRKTYYLAADTVAALDEAVERIRSALGGRVDRHEAIGAIITAGAAQTDQIVAALRAELLRDLAPGEGGQ
;
A
#
# COMPACT_ATOMS: atom_id res chain seq x y z
N MET A 1 -37.69 -16.08 -15.12
CA MET A 1 -37.00 -16.98 -14.16
C MET A 1 -35.73 -16.30 -13.71
N SER A 2 -35.46 -16.46 -12.41
CA SER A 2 -34.57 -15.71 -11.52
C SER A 2 -33.19 -15.30 -12.03
N GLY A 3 -32.79 -14.09 -11.63
CA GLY A 3 -31.48 -13.50 -11.91
C GLY A 3 -30.32 -14.18 -11.19
N ALA A 4 -29.20 -14.27 -11.91
CA ALA A 4 -27.92 -14.64 -11.33
C ALA A 4 -27.36 -13.43 -10.57
N GLY A 5 -27.68 -13.33 -9.27
CA GLY A 5 -26.99 -12.40 -8.38
C GLY A 5 -25.49 -12.75 -8.28
N PRO A 6 -24.61 -11.77 -8.04
CA PRO A 6 -23.18 -12.02 -7.93
C PRO A 6 -22.90 -13.02 -6.79
N ARG A 7 -22.17 -14.09 -7.09
CA ARG A 7 -21.77 -15.11 -6.10
C ARG A 7 -20.95 -14.43 -5.01
N GLN A 8 -21.54 -14.27 -3.83
CA GLN A 8 -20.87 -13.71 -2.67
C GLN A 8 -19.77 -14.69 -2.24
N ARG A 9 -18.55 -14.45 -2.68
CA ARG A 9 -17.38 -15.26 -2.35
C ARG A 9 -17.14 -15.11 -0.84
N ARG A 10 -17.37 -16.18 -0.07
CA ARG A 10 -17.13 -16.18 1.37
C ARG A 10 -15.67 -15.85 1.64
N GLU A 11 -15.43 -14.86 2.51
CA GLU A 11 -14.08 -14.54 2.96
C GLU A 11 -13.55 -15.70 3.83
N PRO A 12 -12.26 -16.07 3.71
CA PRO A 12 -11.64 -16.99 4.66
C PRO A 12 -11.76 -16.47 6.09
N ALA A 13 -11.94 -17.37 7.06
CA ALA A 13 -12.06 -16.97 8.46
C ALA A 13 -10.87 -16.07 8.89
N GLY A 14 -11.18 -14.93 9.51
CA GLY A 14 -10.19 -13.96 9.99
C GLY A 14 -9.50 -13.13 8.91
N LYS A 15 -9.91 -13.20 7.64
CA LYS A 15 -9.34 -12.40 6.54
C LYS A 15 -10.42 -11.52 5.92
N THR A 16 -10.10 -10.24 5.69
CA THR A 16 -10.98 -9.31 4.96
C THR A 16 -10.33 -8.88 3.67
N ARG A 17 -11.10 -8.81 2.58
CA ARG A 17 -10.62 -8.29 1.30
C ARG A 17 -10.90 -6.78 1.21
N LYS A 18 -9.84 -6.01 0.95
CA LYS A 18 -9.94 -4.60 0.53
C LYS A 18 -9.23 -4.43 -0.80
N THR A 19 -9.82 -3.64 -1.70
CA THR A 19 -9.25 -3.34 -3.02
C THR A 19 -8.98 -1.84 -3.09
N TYR A 20 -7.77 -1.47 -3.49
CA TYR A 20 -7.33 -0.08 -3.66
C TYR A 20 -6.80 0.11 -5.07
N TYR A 21 -7.06 1.27 -5.67
CA TYR A 21 -6.39 1.71 -6.88
C TYR A 21 -5.14 2.50 -6.48
N LEU A 22 -3.98 2.06 -6.94
CA LEU A 22 -2.69 2.67 -6.67
C LEU A 22 -2.03 3.06 -7.99
N ALA A 23 -1.12 4.04 -7.93
CA ALA A 23 -0.28 4.37 -9.08
C ALA A 23 0.60 3.17 -9.46
N ALA A 24 0.89 3.02 -10.76
CA ALA A 24 1.67 1.89 -11.27
C ALA A 24 3.05 1.78 -10.59
N ASP A 25 3.72 2.92 -10.40
CA ASP A 25 5.04 2.97 -9.76
C ASP A 25 4.98 2.54 -8.29
N THR A 26 3.89 2.88 -7.59
CA THR A 26 3.66 2.42 -6.20
C THR A 26 3.49 0.90 -6.14
N VAL A 27 2.77 0.31 -7.10
CA VAL A 27 2.61 -1.14 -7.19
C VAL A 27 3.94 -1.82 -7.48
N ALA A 28 4.74 -1.27 -8.41
CA ALA A 28 6.06 -1.79 -8.73
C ALA A 28 6.99 -1.77 -7.50
N ALA A 29 7.04 -0.66 -6.77
CA ALA A 29 7.84 -0.53 -5.55
C ALA A 29 7.38 -1.51 -4.44
N LEU A 30 6.07 -1.70 -4.28
CA LEU A 30 5.52 -2.67 -3.34
C LEU A 30 5.91 -4.10 -3.72
N ASP A 31 5.81 -4.46 -5.00
CA ASP A 31 6.17 -5.78 -5.49
C ASP A 31 7.67 -6.07 -5.30
N GLU A 32 8.53 -5.09 -5.58
CA GLU A 32 9.97 -5.21 -5.32
C GLU A 32 10.28 -5.41 -3.84
N ALA A 33 9.62 -4.65 -2.96
CA ALA A 33 9.77 -4.81 -1.51
C ALA A 33 9.35 -6.20 -1.03
N VAL A 34 8.24 -6.72 -1.56
CA VAL A 34 7.75 -8.07 -1.27
C VAL A 34 8.75 -9.14 -1.73
N GLU A 35 9.26 -9.05 -2.96
CA GLU A 35 10.24 -10.03 -3.44
C GLU A 35 11.57 -9.94 -2.68
N ARG A 36 11.99 -8.76 -2.24
CA ARG A 36 13.16 -8.59 -1.36
C ARG A 36 12.97 -9.32 -0.03
N ILE A 37 11.81 -9.15 0.63
CA ILE A 37 11.49 -9.85 1.89
C ILE A 37 11.48 -11.36 1.67
N ARG A 38 10.81 -11.83 0.62
CA ARG A 38 10.71 -13.26 0.31
C ARG A 38 12.08 -13.85 0.04
N SER A 39 12.91 -13.18 -0.75
CA SER A 39 14.28 -13.60 -1.05
C SER A 39 15.15 -13.65 0.22
N ALA A 40 15.12 -12.61 1.05
CA ALA A 40 15.86 -12.56 2.31
C ALA A 40 15.47 -13.67 3.30
N LEU A 41 14.24 -14.15 3.23
CA LEU A 41 13.70 -15.24 4.07
C LEU A 41 13.70 -16.61 3.37
N GLY A 42 14.42 -16.75 2.25
CA GLY A 42 14.55 -18.02 1.52
C GLY A 42 13.23 -18.54 0.94
N GLY A 43 12.31 -17.65 0.59
CA GLY A 43 11.00 -17.98 0.01
C GLY A 43 9.98 -18.57 0.98
N ARG A 44 10.25 -18.55 2.29
CA ARG A 44 9.41 -19.20 3.32
C ARG A 44 8.16 -18.42 3.73
N VAL A 45 8.03 -17.18 3.28
CA VAL A 45 6.91 -16.30 3.60
C VAL A 45 6.03 -16.15 2.36
N ASP A 46 4.72 -16.29 2.56
CA ASP A 46 3.76 -16.10 1.49
C ASP A 46 3.69 -14.62 1.10
N ARG A 47 3.40 -14.34 -0.19
CA ARG A 47 3.30 -12.97 -0.71
C ARG A 47 2.34 -12.09 0.13
N HIS A 48 1.20 -12.66 0.54
CA HIS A 48 0.19 -11.93 1.31
C HIS A 48 0.65 -11.60 2.74
N GLU A 49 1.50 -12.43 3.34
CA GLU A 49 2.09 -12.18 4.67
C GLU A 49 3.14 -11.07 4.59
N ALA A 50 3.97 -11.07 3.54
CA ALA A 50 4.93 -10.00 3.29
C ALA A 50 4.22 -8.65 3.06
N ILE A 51 3.16 -8.63 2.24
CA ILE A 51 2.32 -7.43 2.05
C ILE A 51 1.72 -6.98 3.38
N GLY A 52 1.18 -7.90 4.18
CA GLY A 52 0.63 -7.61 5.50
C GLY A 52 1.66 -6.95 6.41
N ALA A 53 2.88 -7.49 6.48
CA ALA A 53 3.97 -6.94 7.27
C ALA A 53 4.36 -5.51 6.82
N ILE A 54 4.45 -5.27 5.51
CA ILE A 54 4.73 -3.93 4.96
C ILE A 54 3.62 -2.94 5.35
N ILE A 55 2.35 -3.31 5.18
CA ILE A 55 1.22 -2.44 5.50
C ILE A 55 1.19 -2.13 7.00
N THR A 56 1.38 -3.14 7.87
CA THR A 56 1.43 -2.94 9.32
C THR A 56 2.59 -2.04 9.74
N ALA A 57 3.78 -2.25 9.16
CA ALA A 57 4.95 -1.41 9.44
C ALA A 57 4.75 0.03 8.96
N GLY A 58 4.10 0.23 7.80
CA GLY A 58 3.73 1.55 7.29
C GLY A 58 2.69 2.24 8.18
N ALA A 59 1.68 1.51 8.65
CA ALA A 59 0.67 2.03 9.58
C ALA A 59 1.28 2.47 10.92
N ALA A 60 2.29 1.76 11.42
CA ALA A 60 3.04 2.15 12.62
C ALA A 60 3.86 3.45 12.43
N GLN A 61 4.16 3.83 11.19
CA GLN A 61 4.91 5.05 10.84
C GLN A 61 4.00 6.22 10.46
N THR A 62 2.70 6.15 10.77
CA THR A 62 1.70 7.15 10.35
C THR A 62 2.11 8.58 10.68
N ASP A 63 2.64 8.84 11.88
CA ASP A 63 3.04 10.20 12.28
C ASP A 63 4.21 10.74 11.44
N GLN A 64 5.17 9.88 11.08
CA GLN A 64 6.28 10.24 10.19
C GLN A 64 5.78 10.52 8.78
N ILE A 65 4.83 9.72 8.28
CA ILE A 65 4.20 9.92 6.98
C ILE A 65 3.43 11.25 6.96
N VAL A 66 2.67 11.57 8.02
CA VAL A 66 1.97 12.85 8.16
C VAL A 66 2.94 14.02 8.14
N ALA A 67 4.07 13.92 8.87
CA ALA A 67 5.09 14.95 8.86
C ALA A 67 5.71 15.16 7.46
N ALA A 68 6.02 14.08 6.76
CA ALA A 68 6.56 14.12 5.40
C ALA A 68 5.59 14.76 4.41
N LEU A 69 4.31 14.35 4.43
CA LEU A 69 3.27 14.90 3.56
C LEU A 69 3.01 16.39 3.85
N ARG A 70 3.05 16.80 5.14
CA ARG A 70 2.94 18.22 5.49
C ARG A 70 4.10 19.04 4.92
N ALA A 71 5.33 18.52 5.00
CA ALA A 71 6.50 19.19 4.44
C ALA A 71 6.41 19.30 2.91
N GLU A 72 5.91 18.27 2.24
CA GLU A 72 5.66 18.28 0.80
C GLU A 72 4.62 19.33 0.40
N LEU A 73 3.45 19.32 1.06
CA LEU A 73 2.40 20.32 0.81
C LEU A 73 2.90 21.75 1.04
N LEU A 74 3.71 21.99 2.07
CA LEU A 74 4.28 23.32 2.33
C LEU A 74 5.27 23.75 1.24
N ARG A 75 6.04 22.82 0.65
CA ARG A 75 6.92 23.13 -0.50
C ARG A 75 6.10 23.51 -1.73
N ASP A 76 4.99 22.81 -1.98
CA ASP A 76 4.11 23.09 -3.12
C ASP A 76 3.37 24.43 -2.96
N LEU A 77 3.15 24.87 -1.72
CA LEU A 77 2.49 26.14 -1.38
C LEU A 77 3.45 27.33 -1.29
N ALA A 78 4.76 27.10 -1.20
CA ALA A 78 5.73 28.19 -1.20
C ALA A 78 5.68 28.87 -2.59
N PRO A 79 5.26 30.16 -2.68
CA PRO A 79 5.20 30.84 -3.97
C PRO A 79 6.61 30.80 -4.58
N GLY A 80 6.70 30.39 -5.85
CA GLY A 80 7.92 30.57 -6.61
C GLY A 80 8.33 32.03 -6.47
N GLU A 81 9.49 32.28 -5.85
CA GLU A 81 10.21 33.54 -5.99
C GLU A 81 10.72 33.62 -7.43
N GLY A 82 9.78 33.81 -8.36
CA GLY A 82 9.99 34.09 -9.77
C GLY A 82 9.71 35.57 -10.02
N GLY A 83 10.37 36.42 -9.25
CA GLY A 83 10.60 37.81 -9.62
C GLY A 83 11.93 37.89 -10.36
N GLN A 84 11.87 37.88 -11.69
CA GLN A 84 12.75 38.61 -12.61
C GLN A 84 12.27 38.42 -14.04
#